data_AF-A0A2M7B4K6-F1
#
_entry.id   AF-A0A2M7B4K6-F1
#
_cell.length_a   1.000
_cell.length_b   1.000
_cell.length_c   1.000
_cell.angle_alpha   90.00
_cell.angle_beta   90.00
_cell.angle_gamma   90.00
#
_symmetry.space_group_name_H-M   'P 1'
#
loop_
_entity.id
_entity.type
_entity.pdbx_description
1 polymer ?
#
loop_
_entity_poly.entity_id
_entity_poly.type
_entity_poly.pdbx_seq_one_letter_code
_entity_poly.pdbx_strand_id
1 'polypeptide(L)'
;MSAATIANNGKLMQPTIIRSVQDGEGNMQEWWWNPADQTVTTTSAGAGSYQISPFTPNVRWDITTDAIIIDYQCEDTYCTDTGLMKTVQPWVVSKIQEGMRLAVLDARGTLHRNTSFLNYPIAVAGKTGTAEYCDDVALDQDRCKWELWPTHAWTVAYAPFDDPEIVIVAFAYNAGEGASVAAPIVKLV
;
A
#
# COMPACT_ATOMS: atom_id res chain seq x y z
N MET A 1 -1.90 -4.97 -6.93
CA MET A 1 -2.06 -5.30 -5.49
C MET A 1 -1.39 -4.20 -4.68
N SER A 2 -2.06 -3.64 -3.66
CA SER A 2 -1.48 -2.56 -2.84
C SER A 2 -0.75 -3.12 -1.61
N ALA A 3 0.16 -2.35 -1.03
CA ALA A 3 0.83 -2.74 0.21
C ALA A 3 -0.13 -2.86 1.40
N ALA A 4 -1.21 -2.07 1.42
CA ALA A 4 -2.26 -2.17 2.44
C ALA A 4 -3.00 -3.50 2.37
N THR A 5 -3.30 -4.00 1.15
CA THR A 5 -3.88 -5.33 0.97
C THR A 5 -2.95 -6.42 1.51
N ILE A 6 -1.64 -6.32 1.26
CA ILE A 6 -0.66 -7.30 1.75
C ILE A 6 -0.55 -7.23 3.28
N ALA A 7 -0.42 -6.04 3.84
CA ALA A 7 -0.35 -5.83 5.30
C ALA A 7 -1.60 -6.38 6.00
N ASN A 8 -2.77 -6.27 5.36
CA ASN A 8 -4.04 -6.73 5.89
C ASN A 8 -4.45 -8.13 5.38
N ASN A 9 -3.47 -9.04 5.21
CA ASN A 9 -3.70 -10.45 4.90
C ASN A 9 -4.57 -10.73 3.65
N GLY A 10 -4.46 -9.89 2.63
CA GLY A 10 -5.22 -10.03 1.37
C GLY A 10 -6.49 -9.18 1.28
N LYS A 11 -6.87 -8.49 2.37
CA LYS A 11 -8.10 -7.71 2.43
C LYS A 11 -7.84 -6.24 2.10
N LEU A 12 -8.54 -5.70 1.11
CA LEU A 12 -8.60 -4.25 0.94
C LEU A 12 -9.72 -3.69 1.80
N MET A 13 -9.36 -2.77 2.70
CA MET A 13 -10.34 -2.00 3.46
C MET A 13 -10.83 -0.80 2.64
N GLN A 14 -12.10 -0.46 2.80
CA GLN A 14 -12.69 0.76 2.29
C GLN A 14 -12.05 1.97 2.99
N PRO A 15 -11.38 2.89 2.26
CA PRO A 15 -10.81 4.08 2.86
C PRO A 15 -11.91 4.97 3.43
N THR A 16 -11.65 5.54 4.62
CA THR A 16 -12.53 6.51 5.27
C THR A 16 -11.68 7.69 5.75
N ILE A 17 -12.13 8.92 5.45
CA ILE A 17 -11.42 10.16 5.85
C ILE A 17 -11.87 10.63 7.24
N ILE A 18 -13.07 10.21 7.67
CA ILE A 18 -13.69 10.58 8.94
C ILE A 18 -13.45 9.47 9.96
N ARG A 19 -12.81 9.80 11.09
CA ARG A 19 -12.69 8.88 12.23
C ARG A 19 -13.91 8.92 13.14
N SER A 20 -14.44 10.12 13.34
CA SER A 20 -15.53 10.41 14.27
C SER A 20 -16.13 11.77 13.98
N VAL A 21 -17.45 11.89 14.16
CA VAL A 21 -18.19 13.15 14.23
C VAL A 21 -18.66 13.31 15.67
N GLN A 22 -18.45 14.50 16.23
CA GLN A 22 -18.92 14.86 17.57
C GLN A 22 -19.84 16.08 17.48
N ASP A 23 -20.80 16.17 18.40
CA ASP A 23 -21.62 17.36 18.57
C ASP A 23 -20.90 18.46 19.39
N GLY A 24 -21.58 19.58 19.62
CA GLY A 24 -21.02 20.70 20.39
C GLY A 24 -20.76 20.41 21.88
N GLU A 25 -21.28 19.29 22.40
CA GLU A 25 -21.07 18.82 23.77
C GLU A 25 -19.96 17.75 23.85
N GLY A 26 -19.39 17.35 22.70
CA GLY A 26 -18.35 16.33 22.59
C GLY A 26 -18.88 14.90 22.53
N ASN A 27 -20.20 14.69 22.42
CA ASN A 27 -20.75 13.35 22.29
C ASN A 27 -20.53 12.83 20.88
N MET A 28 -20.16 11.56 20.77
CA MET A 28 -19.99 10.86 19.51
C MET A 28 -21.32 10.68 18.79
N GLN A 29 -21.37 11.12 17.53
CA GLN A 29 -22.53 11.00 16.68
C GLN A 29 -22.36 9.85 15.70
N GLU A 30 -23.44 9.10 15.50
CA GLU A 30 -23.47 7.98 14.57
C GLU A 30 -23.77 8.46 13.15
N TRP A 31 -22.89 8.12 12.21
CA TRP A 31 -23.01 8.53 10.80
C TRP A 31 -22.72 7.33 9.89
N TRP A 32 -23.50 7.23 8.80
CA TRP A 32 -23.49 6.15 7.83
C TRP A 32 -23.29 6.72 6.43
N TRP A 33 -22.53 6.00 5.59
CA TRP A 33 -22.40 6.27 4.16
C TRP A 33 -23.17 5.22 3.36
N ASN A 34 -23.97 5.67 2.40
CA ASN A 34 -24.62 4.80 1.43
C ASN A 34 -23.96 4.95 0.04
N PRO A 35 -23.26 3.93 -0.47
CA PRO A 35 -22.60 4.02 -1.77
C PRO A 35 -23.57 4.01 -2.96
N ALA A 36 -24.82 3.54 -2.78
CA ALA A 36 -25.79 3.45 -3.87
C ALA A 36 -26.33 4.82 -4.29
N ASP A 37 -26.56 5.71 -3.32
CA ASP A 37 -27.08 7.06 -3.52
C ASP A 37 -26.07 8.17 -3.20
N GLN A 38 -24.87 7.80 -2.72
CA GLN A 38 -23.79 8.70 -2.32
C GLN A 38 -24.20 9.69 -1.21
N THR A 39 -25.09 9.26 -0.31
CA THR A 39 -25.56 10.08 0.81
C THR A 39 -24.91 9.70 2.13
N VAL A 40 -24.90 10.68 3.05
CA VAL A 40 -24.48 10.51 4.44
C VAL A 40 -25.70 10.73 5.34
N THR A 41 -25.98 9.77 6.22
CA THR A 41 -27.16 9.78 7.11
C THR A 41 -26.77 9.50 8.55
N THR A 42 -27.60 9.94 9.50
CA THR A 42 -27.42 9.65 10.94
C THR A 42 -28.07 8.33 11.39
N THR A 43 -28.66 7.59 10.46
CA THR A 43 -29.27 6.28 10.67
C THR A 43 -28.86 5.32 9.56
N SER A 44 -28.72 4.03 9.88
CA SER A 44 -28.44 2.97 8.91
C SER A 44 -29.35 3.07 7.67
N ALA A 45 -28.76 3.29 6.50
CA ALA A 45 -29.45 3.67 5.27
C ALA A 45 -29.85 2.48 4.36
N GLY A 46 -29.90 1.25 4.89
CA GLY A 46 -30.28 0.06 4.13
C GLY A 46 -29.10 -0.78 3.65
N ALA A 47 -29.38 -1.77 2.80
CA ALA A 47 -28.41 -2.78 2.38
C ALA A 47 -27.22 -2.16 1.62
N GLY A 48 -26.01 -2.44 2.10
CA GLY A 48 -24.76 -1.93 1.50
C GLY A 48 -24.28 -0.57 2.06
N SER A 49 -25.07 0.08 2.93
CA SER A 49 -24.57 1.22 3.72
C SER A 49 -23.59 0.75 4.80
N TYR A 50 -22.63 1.60 5.15
CA TYR A 50 -21.65 1.30 6.17
C TYR A 50 -21.37 2.48 7.10
N GLN A 51 -21.07 2.17 8.35
CA GLN A 51 -20.83 3.17 9.38
C GLN A 51 -19.47 3.84 9.21
N ILE A 52 -19.45 5.17 9.27
CA ILE A 52 -18.23 6.00 9.18
C ILE A 52 -17.90 6.73 10.50
N SER A 53 -18.87 6.89 11.39
CA SER A 53 -18.68 7.45 12.73
C SER A 53 -19.53 6.70 13.77
N PRO A 54 -18.95 6.29 14.92
CA PRO A 54 -17.51 6.02 15.09
C PRO A 54 -16.97 5.13 13.96
N PHE A 55 -15.69 5.29 13.62
CA PHE A 55 -15.08 4.51 12.54
C PHE A 55 -15.22 3.01 12.78
N THR A 56 -15.86 2.34 11.82
CA THR A 56 -15.96 0.88 11.76
C THR A 56 -15.26 0.43 10.46
N PRO A 57 -14.25 -0.46 10.53
CA PRO A 57 -13.57 -0.94 9.33
C PRO A 57 -14.54 -1.71 8.42
N ASN A 58 -14.54 -1.40 7.12
CA ASN A 58 -15.36 -2.10 6.13
C ASN A 58 -14.45 -2.76 5.08
N VAL A 59 -14.57 -4.07 4.90
CA VAL A 59 -13.82 -4.80 3.87
C VAL A 59 -14.48 -4.56 2.52
N ARG A 60 -13.71 -4.14 1.51
CA ARG A 60 -14.19 -3.96 0.14
C ARG A 60 -14.11 -5.26 -0.67
N TRP A 61 -13.01 -5.99 -0.51
CA TRP A 61 -12.79 -7.32 -1.09
C TRP A 61 -11.61 -8.00 -0.39
N ASP A 62 -11.60 -9.33 -0.48
CA ASP A 62 -10.55 -10.21 0.01
C ASP A 62 -10.02 -11.06 -1.15
N ILE A 63 -8.76 -10.85 -1.57
CA ILE A 63 -8.18 -11.58 -2.70
C ILE A 63 -8.11 -13.09 -2.47
N THR A 64 -8.24 -13.55 -1.22
CA THR A 64 -8.15 -14.97 -0.89
C THR A 64 -9.46 -15.72 -1.10
N THR A 65 -10.59 -15.00 -1.12
CA THR A 65 -11.92 -15.57 -1.32
C THR A 65 -12.61 -15.02 -2.56
N ASP A 66 -12.37 -13.76 -2.89
CA ASP A 66 -13.00 -13.05 -4.00
C ASP A 66 -12.11 -13.15 -5.24
N ALA A 67 -12.68 -13.70 -6.32
CA ALA A 67 -11.98 -13.82 -7.59
C ALA A 67 -11.88 -12.46 -8.28
N ILE A 68 -10.82 -11.70 -7.96
CA ILE A 68 -10.60 -10.33 -8.44
C ILE A 68 -9.23 -10.13 -9.12
N ILE A 69 -8.42 -11.18 -9.20
CA ILE A 69 -7.13 -11.13 -9.89
C ILE A 69 -7.32 -11.65 -11.31
N ILE A 70 -6.96 -10.82 -12.29
CA ILE A 70 -7.01 -11.21 -13.71
C ILE A 70 -6.08 -12.39 -13.95
N ASP A 71 -6.59 -13.41 -14.62
CA ASP A 71 -5.81 -14.55 -15.05
C ASP A 71 -5.21 -14.34 -16.44
N TYR A 72 -3.96 -14.77 -16.60
CA TYR A 72 -3.20 -14.58 -17.82
C TYR A 72 -2.65 -15.92 -18.29
N GLN A 73 -2.76 -16.17 -19.59
CA GLN A 73 -2.10 -17.27 -20.26
C GLN A 73 -0.90 -16.72 -21.02
N CYS A 74 0.30 -17.19 -20.68
CA CYS A 74 1.54 -16.72 -21.30
C CYS A 74 2.09 -17.77 -22.26
N GLU A 75 2.33 -17.35 -23.51
CA GLU A 75 3.09 -18.09 -24.53
C GLU A 75 4.29 -17.22 -24.95
N ASP A 76 5.49 -17.80 -24.89
CA ASP A 76 6.77 -17.10 -25.09
C ASP A 76 6.88 -15.82 -24.23
N THR A 77 6.94 -14.65 -24.87
CA THR A 77 7.07 -13.34 -24.23
C THR A 77 5.75 -12.59 -24.08
N TYR A 78 4.63 -13.19 -24.50
CA TYR A 78 3.33 -12.53 -24.52
C TYR A 78 2.36 -13.22 -23.56
N CYS A 79 1.66 -12.41 -22.77
CA CYS A 79 0.60 -12.87 -21.88
C CYS A 79 -0.73 -12.28 -22.35
N THR A 80 -1.71 -13.14 -22.60
CA THR A 80 -3.08 -12.75 -22.97
C THR A 80 -4.00 -12.91 -21.77
N ASP A 81 -4.90 -11.94 -21.59
CA ASP A 81 -5.97 -12.01 -20.59
C ASP A 81 -6.94 -13.12 -21.00
N THR A 82 -7.21 -14.06 -20.08
CA THR A 82 -8.12 -15.18 -20.32
C THR A 82 -9.60 -14.78 -20.18
N GLY A 83 -9.88 -13.57 -19.70
CA GLY A 83 -11.19 -13.09 -19.30
C GLY A 83 -11.70 -13.69 -17.98
N LEU A 84 -10.88 -14.52 -17.33
CA LEU A 84 -11.20 -15.16 -16.06
C LEU A 84 -10.56 -14.40 -14.90
N MET A 85 -11.22 -14.44 -13.75
CA MET A 85 -10.67 -13.92 -12.50
C MET A 85 -10.36 -15.09 -11.55
N LYS A 86 -9.31 -14.95 -10.75
CA LYS A 86 -8.88 -15.94 -9.76
C LYS A 86 -8.68 -15.33 -8.38
N THR A 87 -8.70 -16.21 -7.38
CA THR A 87 -8.29 -15.89 -6.01
C THR A 87 -6.79 -16.13 -5.84
N VAL A 88 -6.25 -15.65 -4.73
CA VAL A 88 -4.86 -15.85 -4.30
C VAL A 88 -4.87 -16.75 -3.08
N GLN A 89 -4.10 -17.84 -3.10
CA GLN A 89 -4.00 -18.71 -1.94
C GLN A 89 -3.39 -17.94 -0.75
N PRO A 90 -3.93 -18.06 0.49
CA PRO A 90 -3.46 -17.28 1.64
C PRO A 90 -1.95 -17.35 1.89
N TRP A 91 -1.35 -18.52 1.68
CA TRP A 91 0.10 -18.71 1.86
C TRP A 91 0.95 -17.84 0.93
N VAL A 92 0.43 -17.44 -0.24
CA VAL A 92 1.11 -16.52 -1.17
C VAL A 92 1.26 -15.14 -0.52
N VAL A 93 0.21 -14.65 0.16
CA VAL A 93 0.28 -13.38 0.90
C VAL A 93 1.30 -13.48 2.01
N SER A 94 1.29 -14.57 2.79
CA SER A 94 2.29 -14.82 3.83
C SER A 94 3.72 -14.83 3.28
N LYS A 95 3.95 -15.41 2.09
CA LYS A 95 5.27 -15.40 1.44
C LYS A 95 5.70 -14.01 0.98
N ILE A 96 4.77 -13.18 0.52
CA ILE A 96 5.06 -11.78 0.20
C ILE A 96 5.45 -11.02 1.47
N GLN A 97 4.69 -11.18 2.55
CA GLN A 97 4.98 -10.57 3.86
C GLN A 97 6.37 -11.00 4.37
N GLU A 98 6.69 -12.30 4.32
CA GLU A 98 8.00 -12.84 4.67
C GLU A 98 9.13 -12.19 3.84
N GLY A 99 8.95 -12.11 2.52
CA GLY A 99 9.92 -11.45 1.64
C GLY A 99 10.13 -9.97 1.97
N MET A 100 9.05 -9.24 2.26
CA MET A 100 9.12 -7.84 2.70
C MET A 100 9.80 -7.70 4.07
N ARG A 101 9.64 -8.68 4.96
CA ARG A 101 10.32 -8.71 6.26
C ARG A 101 11.82 -8.99 6.11
N LEU A 102 12.18 -9.92 5.23
CA LEU A 102 13.58 -10.25 4.91
C LEU A 102 14.32 -9.08 4.26
N ALA A 103 13.64 -8.22 3.49
CA ALA A 103 14.26 -7.00 2.96
C ALA A 103 14.84 -6.09 4.06
N VAL A 104 14.30 -6.17 5.28
CA VAL A 104 14.77 -5.44 6.47
C VAL A 104 15.74 -6.27 7.31
N LEU A 105 15.50 -7.56 7.48
CA LEU A 105 16.25 -8.42 8.41
C LEU A 105 17.51 -9.06 7.82
N ASP A 106 17.49 -9.45 6.55
CA ASP A 106 18.61 -10.15 5.92
C ASP A 106 19.76 -9.16 5.70
N ALA A 107 21.01 -9.58 5.94
CA ALA A 107 22.19 -8.75 5.72
C ALA A 107 22.33 -8.24 4.26
N ARG A 108 21.70 -8.92 3.30
CA ARG A 108 21.62 -8.54 1.88
C ARG A 108 20.33 -7.80 1.53
N GLY A 109 19.42 -7.63 2.49
CA GLY A 109 18.19 -6.88 2.32
C GLY A 109 18.47 -5.40 2.05
N THR A 110 17.77 -4.81 1.07
CA THR A 110 18.01 -3.41 0.68
C THR A 110 17.68 -2.41 1.78
N LEU A 111 16.80 -2.78 2.72
CA LEU A 111 16.40 -1.99 3.88
C LEU A 111 17.20 -2.32 5.15
N HIS A 112 18.12 -3.28 5.10
CA HIS A 112 19.01 -3.66 6.20
C HIS A 112 20.17 -2.66 6.34
N ARG A 113 19.84 -1.41 6.65
CA ARG A 113 20.79 -0.28 6.76
C ARG A 113 20.55 0.53 8.02
N ASN A 114 21.60 1.11 8.59
CA ASN A 114 21.51 2.02 9.76
C ASN A 114 20.62 3.24 9.48
N THR A 115 20.65 3.74 8.25
CA THR A 115 19.81 4.85 7.77
C THR A 115 18.35 4.46 7.57
N SER A 116 18.05 3.16 7.54
CA SER A 116 16.71 2.59 7.37
C SER A 116 16.30 1.86 8.67
N PHE A 117 16.05 0.55 8.64
CA PHE A 117 15.38 -0.18 9.72
C PHE A 117 16.26 -1.16 10.51
N LEU A 118 17.59 -1.16 10.31
CA LEU A 118 18.53 -2.15 10.89
C LEU A 118 18.47 -2.29 12.43
N ASN A 119 18.00 -1.27 13.14
CA ASN A 119 17.78 -1.33 14.59
C ASN A 119 16.47 -0.61 14.98
N TYR A 120 15.46 -0.71 14.12
CA TYR A 120 14.18 -0.07 14.42
C TYR A 120 13.47 -0.82 15.57
N PRO A 121 12.88 -0.12 16.56
CA PRO A 121 12.35 -0.76 17.77
C PRO A 121 11.11 -1.60 17.52
N ILE A 122 10.43 -1.39 16.39
CA ILE A 122 9.23 -2.12 15.99
C ILE A 122 9.59 -3.01 14.78
N ALA A 123 9.00 -4.19 14.70
CA ALA A 123 9.18 -5.08 13.55
C ALA A 123 8.59 -4.43 12.29
N VAL A 124 9.45 -4.07 11.33
CA VAL A 124 9.06 -3.46 10.06
C VAL A 124 9.21 -4.48 8.92
N ALA A 125 8.28 -4.46 7.99
CA ALA A 125 8.42 -5.08 6.67
C ALA A 125 8.24 -4.03 5.58
N GLY A 126 8.99 -4.14 4.50
CA GLY A 126 8.95 -3.13 3.45
C GLY A 126 9.64 -3.54 2.17
N LYS A 127 9.58 -2.63 1.19
CA LYS A 127 10.24 -2.80 -0.09
C LYS A 127 10.66 -1.45 -0.66
N THR A 128 11.87 -1.43 -1.21
CA THR A 128 12.40 -0.29 -1.96
C THR A 128 12.03 -0.39 -3.45
N GLY A 129 11.93 0.76 -4.10
CA GLY A 129 11.78 0.89 -5.54
C GLY A 129 12.65 2.02 -6.09
N THR A 130 13.09 1.85 -7.32
CA THR A 130 13.83 2.85 -8.11
C THR A 130 13.24 2.81 -9.51
N ALA A 131 12.85 3.96 -10.05
CA ALA A 131 12.21 4.05 -11.36
C ALA A 131 12.96 5.07 -12.22
N GLU A 132 13.50 4.64 -13.35
CA GLU A 132 14.07 5.54 -14.35
C GLU A 132 12.97 6.37 -14.99
N TYR A 133 13.30 7.60 -15.36
CA TYR A 133 12.35 8.49 -16.00
C TYR A 133 13.06 9.48 -16.95
N CYS A 134 12.31 9.96 -17.93
CA CYS A 134 12.66 11.10 -18.76
C CYS A 134 11.37 11.87 -19.07
N ASP A 135 11.13 12.94 -18.34
CA ASP A 135 10.02 13.87 -18.54
C ASP A 135 10.53 15.21 -19.11
N ASP A 136 9.62 16.15 -19.33
CA ASP A 136 9.91 17.49 -19.83
C ASP A 136 10.86 18.28 -18.91
N VAL A 137 10.70 18.14 -17.59
CA VAL A 137 11.58 18.78 -16.59
C VAL A 137 13.01 18.23 -16.66
N ALA A 138 13.18 16.92 -16.76
CA ALA A 138 14.49 16.29 -16.91
C ALA A 138 15.12 16.57 -18.28
N LEU A 139 14.31 16.69 -19.33
CA LEU A 139 14.76 16.99 -20.68
C LEU A 139 15.33 18.42 -20.76
N ASP A 140 14.62 19.41 -20.21
CA ASP A 140 15.05 20.82 -20.17
C ASP A 140 16.37 21.00 -19.40
N GLN A 141 16.65 20.10 -18.45
CA GLN A 141 17.89 20.07 -17.68
C GLN A 141 19.03 19.26 -18.33
N ASP A 142 18.86 18.76 -19.56
CA ASP A 142 19.82 17.86 -20.25
C ASP A 142 20.15 16.59 -19.45
N ARG A 143 19.13 15.96 -18.86
CA ARG A 143 19.30 14.79 -17.98
C ARG A 143 18.83 13.48 -18.60
N CYS A 144 18.05 13.56 -19.67
CA CYS A 144 17.58 12.41 -20.44
C CYS A 144 18.69 11.78 -21.30
N LYS A 145 19.72 11.23 -20.66
CA LYS A 145 20.85 10.58 -21.33
C LYS A 145 20.63 9.09 -21.39
N TRP A 146 20.64 8.52 -22.59
CA TRP A 146 20.52 7.07 -22.79
C TRP A 146 21.50 6.31 -21.88
N GLU A 147 21.03 5.22 -21.26
CA GLU A 147 21.77 4.41 -20.25
C GLU A 147 22.16 5.15 -18.95
N LEU A 148 21.81 6.43 -18.81
CA LEU A 148 22.10 7.27 -17.66
C LEU A 148 20.87 8.10 -17.25
N TRP A 149 19.68 7.51 -17.39
CA TRP A 149 18.44 8.18 -17.01
C TRP A 149 18.41 8.46 -15.51
N PRO A 150 17.90 9.64 -15.10
CA PRO A 150 17.69 9.92 -13.70
C PRO A 150 16.64 8.98 -13.15
N THR A 151 16.64 8.82 -11.82
CA THR A 151 15.74 7.88 -11.14
C THR A 151 14.96 8.55 -10.03
N HIS A 152 13.71 8.12 -9.87
CA HIS A 152 12.92 8.39 -8.68
C HIS A 152 13.19 7.35 -7.60
N ALA A 153 13.04 7.76 -6.34
CA ALA A 153 13.19 6.90 -5.19
C ALA A 153 11.82 6.59 -4.56
N TRP A 154 11.55 5.32 -4.29
CA TRP A 154 10.35 4.87 -3.59
C TRP A 154 10.72 3.93 -2.43
N THR A 155 9.99 4.03 -1.34
CA THR A 155 9.96 2.98 -0.32
C THR A 155 8.56 2.88 0.25
N VAL A 156 8.08 1.64 0.37
CA VAL A 156 6.87 1.31 1.13
C VAL A 156 7.25 0.44 2.31
N ALA A 157 6.67 0.71 3.47
CA ALA A 157 6.82 -0.15 4.64
C ALA A 157 5.53 -0.17 5.46
N TYR A 158 5.34 -1.24 6.23
CA TYR A 158 4.30 -1.35 7.23
C TYR A 158 4.86 -1.89 8.55
N ALA A 159 4.17 -1.54 9.63
CA ALA A 159 4.55 -1.93 10.98
C ALA A 159 3.33 -1.89 11.93
N PRO A 160 3.36 -2.64 13.04
CA PRO A 160 4.22 -3.82 13.28
C PRO A 160 4.07 -4.90 12.20
N PHE A 161 5.06 -5.79 12.08
CA PHE A 161 5.02 -6.84 11.05
C PHE A 161 3.89 -7.85 11.28
N ASP A 162 3.71 -8.29 12.53
CA ASP A 162 2.78 -9.36 12.89
C ASP A 162 1.32 -8.88 13.01
N ASP A 163 1.13 -7.61 13.40
CA ASP A 163 -0.18 -6.94 13.48
C ASP A 163 -0.06 -5.52 12.89
N PRO A 164 -0.12 -5.37 11.55
CA PRO A 164 0.13 -4.09 10.89
C PRO A 164 -0.93 -3.03 11.21
N GLU A 165 -0.49 -1.92 11.81
CA GLU A 165 -1.35 -0.78 12.14
C GLU A 165 -1.17 0.40 11.18
N ILE A 166 0.01 0.51 10.57
CA ILE A 166 0.35 1.61 9.67
C ILE A 166 1.08 1.11 8.43
N VAL A 167 0.76 1.72 7.28
CA VAL A 167 1.46 1.56 6.01
C VAL A 167 1.87 2.94 5.52
N ILE A 168 3.15 3.12 5.21
CA ILE A 168 3.71 4.39 4.74
C ILE A 168 4.36 4.15 3.38
N VAL A 169 4.10 5.06 2.44
CA VAL A 169 4.77 5.13 1.15
C VAL A 169 5.46 6.49 1.05
N ALA A 170 6.78 6.49 0.83
CA ALA A 170 7.51 7.69 0.45
C ALA A 170 7.88 7.61 -1.03
N PHE A 171 7.59 8.69 -1.74
CA PHE A 171 8.07 8.98 -3.09
C PHE A 171 8.93 10.22 -3.04
N ALA A 172 10.09 10.16 -3.67
CA ALA A 172 10.91 11.32 -3.91
C ALA A 172 11.24 11.41 -5.40
N TYR A 173 10.73 12.47 -6.02
CA TYR A 173 11.02 12.79 -7.41
C TYR A 173 12.51 13.07 -7.56
N ASN A 174 13.10 12.47 -8.59
CA ASN A 174 14.50 12.68 -8.94
C ASN A 174 15.50 12.46 -7.76
N ALA A 175 15.30 11.40 -7.01
CA ALA A 175 15.99 11.19 -5.74
C ALA A 175 16.94 9.99 -5.73
N GLY A 176 17.18 9.34 -6.88
CA GLY A 176 18.09 8.22 -6.94
C GLY A 176 17.48 6.93 -6.35
N GLU A 177 18.22 6.28 -5.46
CA GLU A 177 17.88 4.96 -4.94
C GLU A 177 16.85 5.01 -3.79
N GLY A 178 15.83 4.15 -3.87
CA GLY A 178 14.81 4.00 -2.82
C GLY A 178 15.38 3.76 -1.42
N ALA A 179 16.42 2.93 -1.30
CA ALA A 179 16.99 2.55 0.01
C ALA A 179 17.75 3.69 0.71
N SER A 180 18.40 4.57 -0.05
CA SER A 180 19.27 5.61 0.51
C SER A 180 18.51 6.91 0.79
N VAL A 181 17.43 7.20 0.06
CA VAL A 181 16.67 8.45 0.22
C VAL A 181 15.25 8.21 0.74
N ALA A 182 14.45 7.37 0.09
CA ALA A 182 13.05 7.19 0.46
C ALA A 182 12.88 6.39 1.77
N ALA A 183 13.71 5.37 2.02
CA ALA A 183 13.60 4.57 3.23
C ALA A 183 13.86 5.36 4.54
N PRO A 184 14.88 6.25 4.62
CA PRO A 184 15.02 7.15 5.75
C PRO A 184 13.81 8.06 5.98
N ILE A 185 13.14 8.51 4.91
CA ILE A 185 11.91 9.33 5.04
C ILE A 185 10.80 8.50 5.69
N VAL A 186 10.58 7.26 5.24
CA VAL A 186 9.58 6.36 5.84
C VAL A 186 9.86 6.10 7.31
N LYS A 187 11.13 5.97 7.70
CA LYS A 187 11.55 5.74 9.10
C LYS A 187 11.20 6.89 10.06
N LEU A 188 11.04 8.11 9.55
CA LEU A 188 10.82 9.30 10.37
C LEU A 188 9.34 9.54 10.75
N VAL A 189 8.43 8.81 10.13
CA VAL A 189 6.99 8.85 10.39
C VAL A 189 6.65 7.82 11.47
#